data_AF-A0A3C0K9I5-F1
#
_entry.id   AF-A0A3C0K9I5-F1
#
_cell.length_a   1.000
_cell.length_b   1.000
_cell.length_c   1.000
_cell.angle_alpha   90.00
_cell.angle_beta   90.00
_cell.angle_gamma   90.00
#
_symmetry.space_group_name_H-M   'P 1'
#
loop_
_entity.id
_entity.type
_entity.pdbx_description
1 polymer ?
#
loop_
_entity_poly.entity_id
_entity_poly.type
_entity_poly.pdbx_seq_one_letter_code
_entity_poly.pdbx_strand_id
1 'polypeptide(L)'
;LLRDGSVEGATVMGPMAEAVFHGTSHLAEEDLRAMAAYLQALPVKPAARPGFRPADVDQMALGGRLYEQHCADCHGAQGQGAPDAYLPLAGNRAVGMTSSVNTLQAILSGGFPPSTAAHPQPYGMPPFRPLLSDAEIAAVATYVRQSWGNRASPVSSLDVQRVR
;
A
#
# COMPACT_ATOMS: atom_id res chain seq x y z
N LEU A 1 -0.65 -15.13 0.03
CA LEU A 1 0.45 -14.16 -0.21
C LEU A 1 1.57 -14.74 -1.07
N LEU A 2 2.32 -15.76 -0.62
CA LEU A 2 3.43 -16.32 -1.43
C LEU A 2 2.97 -16.97 -2.74
N ARG A 3 1.85 -17.69 -2.73
CA ARG A 3 1.28 -18.31 -3.94
C ARG A 3 0.63 -17.27 -4.87
N ASP A 4 -0.34 -16.54 -4.32
CA ASP A 4 -1.29 -15.76 -5.13
C ASP A 4 -0.95 -14.26 -5.21
N GLY A 5 0.01 -13.79 -4.40
CA GLY A 5 0.34 -12.37 -4.27
C GLY A 5 -0.64 -11.56 -3.42
N SER A 6 -1.78 -12.13 -3.05
CA SER A 6 -2.83 -11.50 -2.25
C SER A 6 -3.18 -12.34 -1.01
N VAL A 7 -3.77 -11.68 -0.02
CA VAL A 7 -4.53 -12.23 1.12
C VAL A 7 -5.60 -11.20 1.50
N GLU A 8 -6.51 -11.56 2.41
CA GLU A 8 -7.46 -10.60 2.97
C GLU A 8 -6.73 -9.35 3.52
N GLY A 9 -7.09 -8.18 2.99
CA GLY A 9 -6.53 -6.89 3.42
C GLY A 9 -5.11 -6.57 2.95
N ALA A 10 -4.46 -7.41 2.13
CA ALA A 10 -3.13 -7.09 1.60
C ALA A 10 -2.85 -7.73 0.22
N THR A 11 -2.16 -6.98 -0.65
CA THR A 11 -1.56 -7.50 -1.88
C THR A 11 -0.13 -7.01 -2.01
N VAL A 12 0.68 -7.79 -2.73
CA VAL A 12 1.98 -7.32 -3.22
C VAL A 12 1.81 -6.55 -4.52
N MET A 13 2.70 -5.59 -4.76
CA MET A 13 2.80 -4.79 -5.98
C MET A 13 4.28 -4.51 -6.28
N GLY A 14 4.58 -4.04 -7.50
CA GLY A 14 5.94 -3.69 -7.90
C GLY A 14 6.90 -4.90 -7.88
N PRO A 15 8.15 -4.76 -7.41
CA PRO A 15 9.12 -5.86 -7.42
C PRO A 15 8.66 -7.11 -6.66
N MET A 16 7.83 -6.95 -5.62
CA MET A 16 7.27 -8.10 -4.91
C MET A 16 6.21 -8.83 -5.73
N ALA A 17 5.49 -8.15 -6.63
CA ALA A 17 4.62 -8.81 -7.59
C ALA A 17 5.43 -9.63 -8.60
N GLU A 18 6.56 -9.11 -9.10
CA GLU A 18 7.46 -9.86 -9.99
C GLU A 18 8.03 -11.12 -9.31
N ALA A 19 8.45 -10.99 -8.03
CA ALA A 19 8.97 -12.11 -7.25
C ALA A 19 7.93 -13.23 -7.05
N VAL A 20 6.65 -12.87 -6.88
CA VAL A 20 5.57 -13.84 -6.82
C VAL A 20 5.27 -14.43 -8.20
N PHE A 21 5.12 -13.56 -9.19
CA PHE A 21 4.76 -13.96 -10.56
C PHE A 21 5.77 -14.91 -11.19
N HIS A 22 7.07 -14.60 -11.09
CA HIS A 22 8.13 -15.41 -11.70
C HIS A 22 8.72 -16.47 -10.75
N GLY A 23 8.34 -16.45 -9.47
CA GLY A 23 8.98 -17.26 -8.44
C GLY A 23 7.97 -18.06 -7.62
N THR A 24 7.54 -17.49 -6.50
CA THR A 24 6.83 -18.26 -5.45
C THR A 24 5.47 -18.81 -5.91
N SER A 25 4.84 -18.22 -6.91
CA SER A 25 3.59 -18.77 -7.48
C SER A 25 3.76 -20.14 -8.17
N HIS A 26 4.98 -20.52 -8.53
CA HIS A 26 5.29 -21.79 -9.21
C HIS A 26 5.79 -22.90 -8.28
N LEU A 27 5.97 -22.61 -6.98
CA LEU A 27 6.47 -23.60 -6.02
C LEU A 27 5.39 -24.59 -5.59
N ALA A 28 5.83 -25.78 -5.18
CA ALA A 28 4.94 -26.78 -4.59
C ALA A 28 4.34 -26.26 -3.26
N GLU A 29 3.15 -26.74 -2.91
CA GLU A 29 2.48 -26.32 -1.68
C GLU A 29 3.30 -26.62 -0.41
N GLU A 30 4.02 -27.73 -0.41
CA GLU A 30 4.88 -28.16 0.68
C GLU A 30 6.02 -27.16 0.91
N ASP A 31 6.67 -26.69 -0.16
CA ASP A 31 7.73 -25.68 -0.09
C ASP A 31 7.20 -24.34 0.40
N LEU A 32 6.03 -23.92 -0.11
CA LEU A 32 5.39 -22.67 0.33
C LEU A 32 5.05 -22.70 1.83
N ARG A 33 4.57 -23.83 2.34
CA ARG A 33 4.31 -24.01 3.77
C ARG A 33 5.61 -24.02 4.57
N ALA A 34 6.66 -24.68 4.09
CA ALA A 34 7.97 -24.68 4.74
C ALA A 34 8.57 -23.27 4.83
N MET A 35 8.50 -22.49 3.74
CA MET A 35 8.91 -21.08 3.73
C MET A 35 8.11 -20.23 4.70
N ALA A 36 6.78 -20.39 4.71
CA ALA A 36 5.91 -19.65 5.63
C ALA A 36 6.22 -19.99 7.10
N ALA A 37 6.42 -21.27 7.43
CA ALA A 37 6.80 -21.72 8.76
C ALA A 37 8.15 -21.15 9.19
N TYR A 38 9.15 -21.17 8.31
CA TYR A 38 10.46 -20.58 8.57
C TYR A 38 10.36 -19.07 8.84
N LEU A 39 9.65 -18.32 8.00
CA LEU A 39 9.47 -16.87 8.18
C LEU A 39 8.75 -16.51 9.48
N GLN A 40 7.78 -17.32 9.91
CA GLN A 40 7.06 -17.13 11.18
C GLN A 40 7.91 -17.46 12.40
N ALA A 41 8.88 -18.36 12.27
CA ALA A 41 9.79 -18.74 13.36
C ALA A 41 10.91 -17.70 13.59
N LEU A 42 11.14 -16.77 12.65
CA LEU A 42 12.16 -15.74 12.81
C LEU A 42 11.84 -14.80 13.98
N PRO A 43 12.86 -14.38 14.76
CA PRO A 43 12.65 -13.45 15.85
C PRO A 43 12.10 -12.12 15.32
N VAL A 44 10.91 -11.74 15.77
CA VAL A 44 10.31 -10.46 15.43
C VAL A 44 11.02 -9.36 16.22
N LYS A 45 11.83 -8.55 15.54
CA LYS A 45 12.29 -7.28 16.12
C LYS A 45 11.06 -6.41 16.37
N PRO A 46 10.78 -5.98 17.62
CA PRO A 46 9.66 -5.09 17.88
C PRO A 46 9.79 -3.86 17.00
N ALA A 47 8.85 -3.67 16.08
CA ALA A 47 8.78 -2.45 15.31
C ALA A 47 8.59 -1.30 16.30
N ALA A 48 9.39 -0.25 16.17
CA ALA A 48 9.12 0.98 16.91
C ALA A 48 7.66 1.38 16.61
N ARG A 49 6.88 1.64 17.66
CA ARG A 49 5.51 2.13 17.48
C ARG A 49 5.57 3.32 16.53
N PRO A 50 4.81 3.31 15.42
CA PRO A 50 4.78 4.45 14.53
C PRO A 50 4.49 5.70 15.35
N GLY A 51 5.34 6.72 15.22
CA GLY A 51 5.02 8.02 15.76
C GLY A 51 3.69 8.48 15.16
N PHE A 52 2.83 9.07 15.98
CA PHE A 52 1.67 9.79 15.50
C PHE A 52 1.88 11.27 15.80
N ARG A 53 1.88 12.06 14.73
CA ARG A 53 1.80 13.52 14.82
C ARG A 53 0.61 13.94 13.96
N PRO A 54 -0.31 14.76 14.46
CA PRO A 54 -1.38 15.29 13.63
C PRO A 54 -0.76 16.07 12.46
N ALA A 55 -1.30 15.84 11.27
CA ALA A 55 -0.99 16.64 10.10
C ALA A 55 -1.53 18.07 10.25
N ASP A 56 -0.97 18.98 9.46
CA ASP A 56 -1.51 20.33 9.36
C ASP A 56 -2.91 20.32 8.72
N VAL A 57 -3.77 21.27 9.12
CA VAL A 57 -5.16 21.33 8.65
C VAL A 57 -5.23 21.56 7.14
N ASP A 58 -4.38 22.42 6.60
CA ASP A 58 -4.38 22.73 5.17
C ASP A 58 -3.86 21.53 4.36
N GLN A 59 -2.87 20.82 4.90
CA GLN A 59 -2.37 19.58 4.30
C GLN A 59 -3.46 18.49 4.25
N MET A 60 -4.22 18.32 5.34
CA MET A 60 -5.34 17.38 5.38
C MET A 60 -6.46 17.78 4.42
N ALA A 61 -6.81 19.07 4.34
CA ALA A 61 -7.84 19.57 3.44
C ALA A 61 -7.45 19.37 1.97
N LEU A 62 -6.20 19.64 1.61
CA LEU A 62 -5.67 19.37 0.27
C LEU A 62 -5.68 17.87 -0.04
N GLY A 63 -5.17 17.06 0.88
CA GLY A 63 -5.12 15.61 0.71
C GLY A 63 -6.51 14.97 0.53
N GLY A 64 -7.52 15.46 1.27
CA GLY A 64 -8.90 15.01 1.14
C GLY A 64 -9.51 15.33 -0.23
N ARG A 65 -9.31 16.56 -0.75
CA ARG A 65 -9.77 16.92 -2.10
C ARG A 65 -9.12 16.07 -3.18
N LEU A 66 -7.81 15.87 -3.09
CA LEU A 66 -7.08 15.03 -4.05
C LEU A 66 -7.53 13.57 -3.97
N TYR A 67 -7.80 13.06 -2.76
CA TYR A 67 -8.32 11.72 -2.56
C TYR A 67 -9.68 11.53 -3.24
N GLU A 68 -10.60 12.48 -3.04
CA GLU A 68 -11.92 12.46 -3.68
C GLU A 68 -11.81 12.49 -5.21
N GLN A 69 -10.88 13.29 -5.76
CA GLN A 69 -10.71 13.45 -7.20
C GLN A 69 -10.03 12.26 -7.90
N HIS A 70 -9.16 11.53 -7.20
CA HIS A 70 -8.24 10.59 -7.86
C HIS A 70 -8.24 9.18 -7.28
N CYS A 71 -8.74 8.99 -6.06
CA CYS A 71 -8.57 7.73 -5.32
C CYS A 71 -9.89 7.09 -4.91
N ALA A 72 -10.91 7.91 -4.60
CA ALA A 72 -12.18 7.45 -4.04
C ALA A 72 -12.97 6.53 -4.98
N ASP A 73 -12.81 6.65 -6.29
CA ASP A 73 -13.51 5.81 -7.26
C ASP A 73 -13.16 4.32 -7.12
N CYS A 74 -11.92 4.00 -6.74
CA CYS A 74 -11.47 2.62 -6.54
C CYS A 74 -11.43 2.26 -5.04
N HIS A 75 -10.91 3.16 -4.19
CA HIS A 75 -10.73 2.87 -2.77
C HIS A 75 -11.94 3.22 -1.89
N GLY A 76 -12.98 3.82 -2.46
CA GLY A 76 -14.19 4.24 -1.77
C GLY A 76 -14.00 5.51 -0.93
N ALA A 77 -15.08 6.26 -0.70
CA ALA A 77 -15.02 7.50 0.08
C ALA A 77 -14.49 7.32 1.53
N GLN A 78 -14.63 6.11 2.10
CA GLN A 78 -14.16 5.77 3.44
C GLN A 78 -12.92 4.86 3.41
N GLY A 79 -12.22 4.76 2.28
CA GLY A 79 -11.06 3.88 2.15
C GLY A 79 -11.41 2.40 2.34
N GLN A 80 -12.67 2.01 2.17
CA GLN A 80 -13.15 0.65 2.41
C GLN A 80 -12.82 -0.32 1.26
N GLY A 81 -12.39 0.21 0.11
CA GLY A 81 -12.13 -0.59 -1.09
C GLY A 81 -13.40 -1.22 -1.67
N ALA A 82 -13.19 -2.25 -2.49
CA ALA A 82 -14.23 -3.09 -3.06
C ALA A 82 -13.77 -4.56 -2.94
N PRO A 83 -14.59 -5.46 -2.38
CA PRO A 83 -14.27 -6.89 -2.30
C PRO A 83 -13.79 -7.43 -3.66
N ASP A 84 -12.76 -8.27 -3.63
CA ASP A 84 -12.17 -8.95 -4.80
C ASP A 84 -11.61 -8.03 -5.91
N ALA A 85 -11.62 -6.71 -5.74
CA ALA A 85 -11.12 -5.76 -6.74
C ALA A 85 -10.12 -4.74 -6.18
N TYR A 86 -10.52 -3.97 -5.17
CA TYR A 86 -9.73 -2.86 -4.65
C TYR A 86 -9.52 -2.98 -3.14
N LEU A 87 -8.26 -2.89 -2.71
CA LEU A 87 -7.94 -3.07 -1.30
C LEU A 87 -8.45 -1.93 -0.43
N PRO A 88 -8.90 -2.23 0.80
CA PRO A 88 -9.14 -1.22 1.79
C PRO A 88 -7.84 -0.50 2.16
N LEU A 89 -7.93 0.82 2.24
CA LEU A 89 -6.92 1.70 2.84
C LEU A 89 -7.20 1.92 4.34
N ALA A 90 -8.47 1.85 4.75
CA ALA A 90 -8.87 1.88 6.14
C ALA A 90 -8.34 0.65 6.88
N GLY A 91 -7.59 0.87 7.97
CA GLY A 91 -6.96 -0.21 8.74
C GLY A 91 -5.82 -0.94 8.02
N ASN A 92 -5.40 -0.46 6.85
CA ASN A 92 -4.35 -1.12 6.07
C ASN A 92 -3.00 -1.03 6.79
N ARG A 93 -2.39 -2.18 7.07
CA ARG A 93 -1.13 -2.25 7.81
C ARG A 93 0.00 -1.49 7.11
N ALA A 94 0.09 -1.56 5.78
CA ALA A 94 1.15 -0.89 5.02
C ALA A 94 1.04 0.64 5.13
N VAL A 95 -0.20 1.15 5.14
CA VAL A 95 -0.49 2.57 5.37
C VAL A 95 -0.07 3.00 6.79
N GLY A 96 -0.30 2.15 7.79
CA GLY A 96 0.04 2.41 9.19
C GLY A 96 1.53 2.25 9.56
N MET A 97 2.41 1.85 8.64
CA MET A 97 3.83 1.64 8.95
C MET A 97 4.58 2.94 9.24
N THR A 98 5.60 2.87 10.09
CA THR A 98 6.50 3.99 10.39
C THR A 98 7.12 4.57 9.11
N SER A 99 7.57 3.70 8.21
CA SER A 99 8.02 4.12 6.87
C SER A 99 6.82 4.38 5.96
N SER A 100 6.83 5.52 5.28
CA SER A 100 5.85 5.88 4.25
C SER A 100 6.23 5.36 2.86
N VAL A 101 7.38 4.70 2.69
CA VAL A 101 7.93 4.32 1.38
C VAL A 101 6.95 3.45 0.60
N ASN A 102 6.29 2.47 1.24
CA ASN A 102 5.33 1.61 0.55
C ASN A 102 4.11 2.41 0.06
N THR A 103 3.53 3.26 0.91
CA THR A 103 2.41 4.13 0.53
C THR A 103 2.81 5.05 -0.63
N LEU A 104 4.00 5.65 -0.54
CA LEU A 104 4.49 6.57 -1.57
C LEU A 104 4.79 5.87 -2.88
N GLN A 105 5.43 4.71 -2.87
CA GLN A 105 5.72 3.95 -4.08
C GLN A 105 4.44 3.48 -4.77
N ALA A 106 3.42 3.05 -4.01
CA ALA A 106 2.12 2.71 -4.57
C ALA A 106 1.48 3.91 -5.30
N ILE A 107 1.51 5.11 -4.69
CA ILE A 107 0.95 6.32 -5.31
C ILE A 107 1.78 6.77 -6.52
N LEU A 108 3.10 6.82 -6.38
CA LEU A 108 3.99 7.30 -7.45
C LEU A 108 3.95 6.37 -8.66
N SER A 109 4.18 5.08 -8.42
CA SER A 109 4.46 4.10 -9.47
C SER A 109 3.22 3.32 -9.89
N GLY A 110 2.16 3.31 -9.08
CA GLY A 110 1.00 2.47 -9.32
C GLY A 110 1.42 0.99 -9.46
N GLY A 111 0.75 0.29 -10.35
CA GLY A 111 1.13 -1.05 -10.78
C GLY A 111 0.02 -2.08 -10.58
N PHE A 112 0.39 -3.34 -10.79
CA PHE A 112 -0.53 -4.47 -10.71
C PHE A 112 -0.08 -5.47 -9.64
N PRO A 113 -1.01 -6.12 -8.95
CA PRO A 113 -0.77 -7.42 -8.33
C PRO A 113 -0.27 -8.45 -9.37
N PRO A 114 0.39 -9.54 -8.95
CA PRO A 114 0.83 -10.57 -9.86
C PRO A 114 -0.36 -11.30 -10.48
N SER A 115 -0.27 -11.63 -11.78
CA SER A 115 -1.22 -12.52 -12.43
C SER A 115 -0.93 -13.96 -12.01
N THR A 116 -1.85 -14.59 -11.27
CA THR A 116 -1.68 -15.96 -10.76
C THR A 116 -2.85 -16.83 -11.19
N ALA A 117 -2.79 -18.14 -10.95
CA ALA A 117 -3.90 -19.04 -11.25
C ALA A 117 -5.19 -18.64 -10.50
N ALA A 118 -5.07 -18.11 -9.28
CA ALA A 118 -6.20 -17.61 -8.50
C ALA A 118 -6.71 -16.25 -9.01
N HIS A 119 -5.82 -15.41 -9.55
CA HIS A 119 -6.12 -14.05 -10.02
C HIS A 119 -5.47 -13.78 -11.38
N PRO A 120 -6.02 -14.34 -12.48
CA PRO A 120 -5.39 -14.24 -13.80
C PRO A 120 -5.43 -12.81 -14.36
N GLN A 121 -6.41 -12.01 -13.97
CA GLN A 121 -6.59 -10.62 -14.43
C GLN A 121 -6.77 -9.66 -13.25
N PRO A 122 -5.67 -9.29 -12.56
CA PRO A 122 -5.76 -8.40 -11.41
C PRO A 122 -6.02 -6.94 -11.82
N TYR A 123 -6.77 -6.23 -10.99
CA TYR A 123 -6.94 -4.78 -11.14
C TYR A 123 -5.66 -4.03 -10.73
N GLY A 124 -5.30 -3.01 -11.50
CA GLY A 124 -4.12 -2.18 -11.25
C GLY A 124 -4.46 -0.81 -10.67
N MET A 125 -3.45 -0.18 -10.07
CA MET A 125 -3.48 1.23 -9.67
C MET A 125 -2.71 2.06 -10.70
N PRO A 126 -3.28 3.17 -11.21
CA PRO A 126 -2.55 4.05 -12.12
C PRO A 126 -1.39 4.78 -11.40
N PRO A 127 -0.30 5.12 -12.10
CA PRO A 127 0.79 5.92 -11.53
C PRO A 127 0.40 7.40 -11.46
N PHE A 128 0.61 8.03 -10.30
CA PHE A 128 0.34 9.47 -10.11
C PHE A 128 1.59 10.35 -10.18
N ARG A 129 2.78 9.75 -10.32
CA ARG A 129 4.05 10.46 -10.48
C ARG A 129 4.06 11.56 -11.56
N PRO A 130 3.45 11.38 -12.75
CA PRO A 130 3.43 12.43 -13.78
C PRO A 130 2.30 13.45 -13.59
N LEU A 131 1.30 13.15 -12.75
CA LEU A 131 0.10 13.97 -12.60
C LEU A 131 0.19 14.93 -11.40
N LEU A 132 0.77 14.45 -10.29
CA LEU A 132 0.78 15.17 -9.02
C LEU A 132 2.20 15.63 -8.65
N SER A 133 2.28 16.83 -8.12
CA SER A 133 3.49 17.38 -7.51
C SER A 133 3.85 16.66 -6.21
N ASP A 134 5.08 16.88 -5.70
CA ASP A 134 5.51 16.28 -4.44
C ASP A 134 4.65 16.73 -3.25
N ALA A 135 4.20 17.98 -3.25
CA ALA A 135 3.34 18.51 -2.19
C ALA A 135 1.95 17.85 -2.22
N GLU A 136 1.38 17.63 -3.40
CA GLU A 136 0.09 16.97 -3.58
C GLU A 136 0.16 15.49 -3.21
N ILE A 137 1.22 14.78 -3.63
CA ILE A 137 1.46 13.38 -3.24
C ILE A 137 1.64 13.27 -1.73
N ALA A 138 2.43 14.16 -1.13
CA ALA A 138 2.60 14.20 0.32
C ALA A 138 1.27 14.46 1.06
N ALA A 139 0.43 15.35 0.54
CA ALA A 139 -0.88 15.65 1.10
C ALA A 139 -1.84 14.46 1.03
N VAL A 140 -2.00 13.83 -0.15
CA VAL A 140 -2.91 12.66 -0.29
C VAL A 140 -2.42 11.44 0.50
N ALA A 141 -1.11 11.20 0.51
CA ALA A 141 -0.52 10.13 1.34
C ALA A 141 -0.74 10.38 2.83
N THR A 142 -0.61 11.64 3.28
CA THR A 142 -0.88 12.04 4.66
C THR A 142 -2.34 11.83 5.03
N TYR A 143 -3.26 12.27 4.17
CA TYR A 143 -4.69 12.07 4.36
C TYR A 143 -5.03 10.58 4.53
N VAL A 144 -4.58 9.72 3.62
CA VAL A 144 -4.78 8.26 3.71
C VAL A 144 -4.20 7.69 5.01
N ARG A 145 -3.04 8.18 5.46
CA ARG A 145 -2.34 7.72 6.69
C ARG A 145 -2.97 8.15 8.00
N GLN A 146 -3.87 9.14 8.00
CA GLN A 146 -4.54 9.66 9.19
C GLN A 146 -6.07 9.57 9.16
N SER A 147 -6.64 9.09 8.06
CA SER A 147 -8.08 8.86 7.91
C SER A 147 -8.49 7.46 8.36
N TRP A 148 -9.80 7.29 8.65
CA TRP A 148 -10.44 5.99 8.90
C TRP A 148 -9.76 5.13 9.98
N GLY A 149 -9.27 5.78 11.04
CA GLY A 149 -8.60 5.10 12.16
C GLY A 149 -7.13 4.77 11.92
N ASN A 150 -6.57 5.10 10.75
CA ASN A 150 -5.14 5.00 10.52
C ASN A 150 -4.38 6.01 11.41
N ARG A 151 -3.27 5.55 12.00
CA ARG A 151 -2.46 6.35 12.94
C ARG A 151 -1.00 6.35 12.58
N ALA A 152 -0.64 7.09 11.53
CA ALA A 152 0.75 7.25 11.13
C ALA A 152 1.14 8.72 10.93
N SER A 153 2.43 9.02 11.13
CA SER A 153 3.00 10.35 10.89
C SER A 153 2.71 10.85 9.47
N PRO A 154 2.56 12.19 9.31
CA PRO A 154 2.36 12.83 8.03
C PRO A 154 3.60 12.68 7.17
N VAL A 155 3.40 12.82 5.87
CA VAL A 155 4.42 12.75 4.84
C VAL A 155 4.77 14.16 4.40
N SER A 156 6.06 14.44 4.23
CA SER A 156 6.54 15.71 3.67
C SER A 156 6.90 15.60 2.19
N SER A 157 6.95 16.72 1.47
CA SER A 157 7.43 16.75 0.08
C SER A 157 8.86 16.21 -0.05
N LEU A 158 9.71 16.41 0.97
CA LEU A 158 11.06 15.87 1.00
C LEU A 158 11.06 14.33 1.07
N ASP A 159 10.11 13.73 1.78
CA ASP A 159 9.96 12.27 1.81
C ASP A 159 9.57 11.73 0.42
N VAL A 160 8.73 12.45 -0.32
CA VAL A 160 8.37 12.11 -1.71
C VAL A 160 9.59 12.21 -2.63
N GLN A 161 10.38 13.27 -2.52
CA GLN A 161 11.59 13.45 -3.34
C GLN A 161 12.62 12.34 -3.12
N ARG A 162 12.78 11.86 -1.88
CA ARG A 162 13.73 10.78 -1.55
C ARG A 162 13.37 9.43 -2.19
N VAL A 163 12.11 9.22 -2.51
CA VAL A 163 11.63 7.94 -3.09
C VAL A 163 11.34 8.04 -4.60
N ARG A 164 11.43 9.24 -5.17
CA ARG A 164 11.33 9.43 -6.61
C ARG A 164 12.55 8.86 -7.31
#